data_AF-A0A158CH56-F1
#
_entry.id   AF-A0A158CH56-F1
#
_cell.length_a   1.000
_cell.length_b   1.000
_cell.length_c   1.000
_cell.angle_alpha   90.00
_cell.angle_beta   90.00
_cell.angle_gamma   90.00
#
_symmetry.space_group_name_H-M   'P 1'
#
loop_
_entity.id
_entity.type
_entity.pdbx_description
1 polymer ?
#
loop_
_entity_poly.entity_id
_entity_poly.type
_entity_poly.pdbx_seq_one_letter_code
_entity_poly.pdbx_strand_id
1 'polypeptide(L)'
;MSGPYAVGDWESVWACEPYLTHRLVFDLASQHVIAGQDRYRRRRSPMSVDDCVYLKQILDETFDDIWESPAEYGFKIVHEIPPWALEAWPWPRPLTGEDEEGDDQSFNEPVGIDEHGCRFPLPPEK
;
A
#
# COMPACT_ATOMS: atom_id res chain seq x y z
N MET A 1 -17.62 -18.69 2.91
CA MET A 1 -18.10 -17.58 2.07
C MET A 1 -17.09 -17.48 0.94
N SER A 2 -17.49 -17.71 -0.31
CA SER A 2 -16.58 -17.62 -1.47
C SER A 2 -17.31 -16.74 -2.48
N GLY A 3 -16.92 -15.47 -2.51
CA GLY A 3 -17.36 -14.47 -3.48
C GLY A 3 -16.18 -14.06 -4.35
N PRO A 4 -16.40 -13.37 -5.47
CA PRO A 4 -15.30 -12.82 -6.25
C PRO A 4 -14.62 -11.73 -5.42
N TYR A 5 -13.36 -11.95 -5.10
CA TYR A 5 -12.48 -10.95 -4.52
C TYR A 5 -11.73 -10.24 -5.64
N ALA A 6 -11.32 -8.99 -5.43
CA ALA A 6 -10.37 -8.33 -6.32
C ALA A 6 -9.06 -8.08 -5.57
N VAL A 7 -7.94 -8.38 -6.20
CA VAL A 7 -6.60 -8.29 -5.62
C VAL A 7 -5.69 -7.51 -6.56
N GLY A 8 -4.99 -6.52 -6.02
CA GLY A 8 -4.12 -5.68 -6.82
C GLY A 8 -3.16 -4.89 -5.97
N ASP A 9 -2.16 -4.32 -6.64
CA ASP A 9 -1.30 -3.30 -6.06
C ASP A 9 -1.89 -1.93 -6.46
N TRP A 10 -1.94 -1.00 -5.52
CA TRP A 10 -2.42 0.36 -5.69
C TRP A 10 -1.34 1.33 -5.23
N GLU A 11 -0.97 2.27 -6.09
CA GLU A 11 0.01 3.30 -5.74
C GLU A 11 -0.69 4.44 -5.01
N SER A 12 -0.14 4.82 -3.85
CA SER A 12 -0.63 5.94 -3.07
C SER A 12 -0.66 7.21 -3.92
N VAL A 13 -1.83 7.85 -3.96
CA VAL A 13 -2.02 9.20 -4.54
C VAL A 13 -1.71 10.31 -3.54
N TRP A 14 -1.30 9.96 -2.32
CA TRP A 14 -1.00 10.93 -1.26
C TRP A 14 0.32 11.65 -1.55
N ALA A 15 0.27 12.97 -1.65
CA ALA A 15 1.45 13.81 -1.92
C ALA A 15 2.54 13.69 -0.83
N CYS A 16 2.16 13.36 0.41
CA CYS A 16 3.10 13.12 1.51
C CYS A 16 3.78 11.75 1.45
N GLU A 17 3.24 10.79 0.70
CA GLU A 17 3.79 9.43 0.56
C GLU A 17 3.72 8.94 -0.90
N PRO A 18 4.38 9.63 -1.85
CA PRO A 18 4.24 9.41 -3.28
C PRO A 18 4.85 8.09 -3.79
N TYR A 19 5.49 7.31 -2.90
CA TYR A 19 6.13 6.03 -3.23
C TYR A 19 5.53 4.85 -2.47
N LEU A 20 4.48 5.08 -1.68
CA LEU A 20 3.91 4.02 -0.87
C LEU A 20 2.98 3.16 -1.74
N THR A 21 3.42 1.94 -2.02
CA THR A 21 2.59 0.96 -2.74
C THR A 21 1.76 0.18 -1.75
N HIS A 22 0.45 0.23 -1.89
CA HIS A 22 -0.49 -0.59 -1.17
C HIS A 22 -0.76 -1.88 -1.95
N ARG A 23 -0.99 -2.98 -1.27
CA ARG A 23 -1.60 -4.18 -1.86
C ARG A 23 -2.91 -4.44 -1.16
N LEU A 24 -3.98 -4.52 -1.92
CA LEU A 24 -5.33 -4.57 -1.36
C LEU A 24 -6.05 -5.84 -1.79
N VAL A 25 -6.96 -6.29 -0.94
CA VAL A 25 -7.99 -7.28 -1.27
C VAL A 25 -9.36 -6.67 -1.01
N PHE A 26 -10.20 -6.71 -2.03
CA PHE A 26 -11.57 -6.28 -2.01
C PHE A 26 -12.48 -7.50 -1.95
N ASP A 27 -13.53 -7.42 -1.16
CA ASP A 27 -14.71 -8.25 -1.34
C ASP A 27 -15.72 -7.47 -2.19
N LEU A 28 -15.94 -7.93 -3.43
CA LEU A 28 -16.84 -7.25 -4.36
C LEU A 28 -18.30 -7.45 -3.98
N ALA A 29 -18.64 -8.52 -3.24
CA ALA A 29 -20.01 -8.78 -2.83
C ALA A 29 -20.46 -7.82 -1.73
N SER A 30 -19.58 -7.53 -0.77
CA SER A 30 -19.85 -6.57 0.31
C SER A 30 -19.35 -5.15 0.02
N GLN A 31 -18.61 -4.95 -1.07
CA GLN A 31 -17.98 -3.68 -1.44
C GLN A 31 -17.08 -3.12 -0.31
N HIS A 32 -16.26 -3.99 0.27
CA HIS A 32 -15.34 -3.65 1.36
C HIS A 32 -13.90 -4.03 1.05
N VAL A 33 -12.96 -3.26 1.60
CA VAL A 33 -11.56 -3.65 1.70
C VAL A 33 -11.42 -4.59 2.88
N ILE A 34 -11.08 -5.86 2.62
CA ILE A 34 -11.00 -6.89 3.66
C ILE A 34 -9.59 -7.04 4.23
N ALA A 35 -8.57 -6.66 3.45
CA ALA A 35 -7.19 -6.65 3.87
C ALA A 35 -6.38 -5.69 3.01
N GLY A 36 -5.37 -5.10 3.61
CA GLY A 36 -4.37 -4.32 2.92
C GLY A 36 -2.98 -4.52 3.49
N GLN A 37 -1.96 -4.30 2.67
CA GLN A 37 -0.57 -4.22 3.09
C GLN A 37 0.04 -2.94 2.55
N ASP A 38 0.72 -2.17 3.41
CA ASP A 38 1.55 -1.04 3.02
C ASP A 38 2.98 -1.53 2.73
N ARG A 39 3.61 -1.03 1.67
CA ARG A 39 5.03 -1.24 1.42
C ARG A 39 5.82 -0.06 1.95
N TYR A 40 6.35 -0.19 3.15
CA TYR A 40 7.24 0.78 3.76
C TYR A 40 8.67 0.22 3.88
N ARG A 41 9.69 1.01 3.51
CA ARG A 41 11.11 0.60 3.55
C ARG A 41 11.39 -0.80 2.99
N ARG A 42 10.85 -1.11 1.81
CA ARG A 42 10.94 -2.41 1.11
C ARG A 42 10.23 -3.60 1.78
N ARG A 43 9.68 -3.46 2.99
CA ARG A 43 8.90 -4.50 3.67
C ARG A 43 7.41 -4.26 3.46
N ARG A 44 6.65 -5.35 3.35
CA ARG A 44 5.18 -5.30 3.39
C ARG A 44 4.75 -5.49 4.83
N SER A 45 3.90 -4.59 5.32
CA SER A 45 3.28 -4.74 6.63
C SER A 45 1.77 -4.77 6.45
N PRO A 46 1.03 -5.55 7.25
CA PRO A 46 -0.42 -5.51 7.17
C PRO A 46 -0.95 -4.12 7.56
N MET A 47 -2.17 -3.81 7.17
CA MET A 47 -2.88 -2.61 7.58
C MET A 47 -3.78 -2.93 8.76
N SER A 48 -4.08 -1.91 9.56
CA SER A 48 -5.11 -2.03 10.58
C SER A 48 -6.51 -2.06 9.94
N VAL A 49 -7.51 -2.44 10.75
CA VAL A 49 -8.93 -2.39 10.30
C VAL A 49 -9.33 -0.95 9.99
N ASP A 50 -8.90 0.02 10.80
CA ASP A 50 -9.19 1.44 10.59
C ASP A 50 -8.58 1.96 9.28
N ASP A 51 -7.35 1.55 8.95
CA ASP A 51 -6.72 1.87 7.67
C ASP A 51 -7.51 1.29 6.48
N CYS A 52 -8.04 0.07 6.60
CA CYS A 52 -8.86 -0.53 5.56
C CYS A 52 -10.20 0.19 5.37
N VAL A 53 -10.83 0.64 6.46
CA VAL A 53 -12.04 1.47 6.42
C VAL A 53 -11.76 2.82 5.77
N TYR A 54 -10.64 3.44 6.12
CA TYR A 54 -10.21 4.70 5.52
C TYR A 54 -9.93 4.56 4.03
N LEU A 55 -9.24 3.49 3.62
CA LEU A 55 -8.98 3.17 2.22
C LEU A 55 -10.27 2.99 1.43
N LYS A 56 -11.27 2.32 2.00
CA LYS A 56 -12.58 2.20 1.35
C LYS A 56 -13.15 3.58 1.01
N GLN A 57 -13.09 4.54 1.93
CA GLN A 57 -13.63 5.89 1.67
C GLN A 57 -12.93 6.56 0.49
N ILE A 58 -11.60 6.46 0.42
CA ILE A 58 -10.84 7.04 -0.71
C ILE A 58 -11.25 6.38 -2.02
N LEU A 59 -11.37 5.04 -2.03
CA LEU A 59 -11.74 4.32 -3.24
C LEU A 59 -13.16 4.69 -3.70
N ASP A 60 -14.11 4.80 -2.77
CA ASP A 60 -15.48 5.24 -3.06
C ASP A 60 -15.53 6.68 -3.59
N GLU A 61 -14.65 7.58 -3.11
CA GLU A 61 -14.60 8.98 -3.55
C GLU A 61 -13.82 9.19 -4.86
N THR A 62 -12.85 8.32 -5.15
CA THR A 62 -11.93 8.50 -6.28
C THR A 62 -12.36 7.71 -7.51
N PHE A 63 -13.02 6.57 -7.32
CA PHE A 63 -13.33 5.62 -8.38
C PHE A 63 -14.81 5.23 -8.35
N ASP A 64 -15.59 5.76 -9.29
CA ASP A 64 -17.04 5.58 -9.32
C ASP A 64 -17.47 4.11 -9.50
N ASP A 65 -16.69 3.29 -10.20
CA ASP A 65 -17.06 1.92 -10.62
C ASP A 65 -16.05 0.84 -10.22
N ILE A 66 -15.13 1.12 -9.29
CA ILE A 66 -14.08 0.17 -8.88
C ILE A 66 -14.65 -1.16 -8.35
N TRP A 67 -15.84 -1.15 -7.76
CA TRP A 67 -16.50 -2.34 -7.24
C TRP A 67 -17.18 -3.18 -8.33
N GLU A 68 -17.53 -2.56 -9.45
CA GLU A 68 -18.18 -3.23 -10.60
C GLU A 68 -17.12 -3.72 -11.60
N SER A 69 -16.11 -2.89 -11.85
CA SER A 69 -15.07 -3.07 -12.86
C SER A 69 -13.65 -2.94 -12.30
N PRO A 70 -13.26 -3.70 -11.26
CA PRO A 70 -11.93 -3.57 -10.62
C PRO A 70 -10.77 -3.85 -11.60
N ALA A 71 -11.03 -4.61 -12.67
CA ALA A 71 -10.06 -4.93 -13.71
C ALA A 71 -9.60 -3.71 -14.51
N GLU A 72 -10.42 -2.67 -14.67
CA GLU A 72 -10.05 -1.44 -15.37
C GLU A 72 -8.97 -0.65 -14.62
N TYR A 73 -8.90 -0.86 -13.31
CA TYR A 73 -7.92 -0.27 -12.41
C TYR A 73 -6.73 -1.20 -12.14
N GLY A 74 -6.60 -2.31 -12.88
CA GLY A 74 -5.49 -3.26 -12.76
C GLY A 74 -5.63 -4.29 -11.63
N PHE A 75 -6.77 -4.34 -10.95
CA PHE A 75 -7.04 -5.38 -9.94
C PHE A 75 -7.51 -6.67 -10.61
N LYS A 76 -7.01 -7.81 -10.14
CA LYS A 76 -7.35 -9.13 -10.65
C LYS A 76 -8.48 -9.72 -9.82
N ILE A 77 -9.52 -10.19 -10.50
CA ILE A 77 -10.61 -10.93 -9.85
C ILE A 77 -10.13 -12.35 -9.53
N VAL A 78 -10.29 -12.77 -8.28
CA VAL A 78 -9.92 -14.08 -7.75
C VAL A 78 -11.08 -14.66 -6.93
N HIS A 79 -11.14 -15.98 -6.78
CA HIS A 79 -12.22 -16.65 -6.01
C HIS A 79 -11.79 -17.03 -4.59
N GLU A 80 -10.50 -16.89 -4.28
CA GLU A 80 -9.92 -17.22 -3.00
C GLU A 80 -9.14 -16.03 -2.45
N ILE A 81 -9.26 -15.80 -1.14
CA ILE A 81 -8.50 -14.76 -0.45
C ILE A 81 -7.03 -15.18 -0.45
N PRO A 82 -6.10 -14.31 -0.92
CA PRO A 82 -4.67 -14.60 -0.86
C PRO A 82 -4.21 -14.94 0.56
N PRO A 83 -3.27 -15.89 0.75
CA PRO A 83 -2.81 -16.28 2.09
C PRO A 83 -2.29 -15.12 2.93
N TRP A 84 -1.59 -14.16 2.31
CA TRP A 84 -1.07 -12.98 3.00
C TRP A 84 -2.17 -12.09 3.58
N ALA A 85 -3.38 -12.10 3.02
CA ALA A 85 -4.52 -11.32 3.50
C ALA A 85 -5.22 -11.99 4.69
N LEU A 86 -4.90 -13.25 4.95
CA LEU A 86 -5.33 -13.99 6.15
C LEU A 86 -4.29 -13.92 7.27
N GLU A 87 -3.12 -13.33 7.03
CA GLU A 87 -2.11 -13.15 8.06
C GLU A 87 -2.64 -12.23 9.16
N ALA A 88 -2.62 -12.74 10.39
CA ALA A 88 -3.08 -11.99 11.53
C ALA A 88 -2.19 -10.76 11.73
N TRP A 89 -2.82 -9.59 11.84
CA TRP A 89 -2.17 -8.35 12.22
C TRP A 89 -1.57 -8.48 13.63
N PRO A 90 -0.23 -8.51 13.78
CA PRO A 90 0.38 -8.57 15.09
C PRO A 90 0.46 -7.14 15.64
N TRP A 91 -0.62 -6.66 16.25
CA TRP A 91 -0.62 -5.37 16.95
C TRP A 91 -0.09 -5.51 18.39
N PRO A 92 0.69 -4.55 18.91
CA PRO A 92 1.32 -3.45 18.17
C PRO A 92 2.38 -3.98 17.21
N ARG A 93 2.56 -3.28 16.06
CA ARG A 93 3.65 -3.57 15.11
C ARG A 93 4.91 -3.76 15.96
N PRO A 94 5.55 -4.95 15.93
CA PRO A 94 6.75 -5.14 16.71
C PRO A 94 7.72 -4.02 16.35
N LEU A 95 8.19 -3.27 17.35
CA LEU A 95 9.38 -2.44 17.22
C LEU A 95 10.62 -3.36 17.12
N THR A 96 10.54 -4.46 16.34
CA THR A 96 11.74 -5.13 15.85
C THR A 96 12.43 -4.06 15.00
N GLY A 97 13.29 -3.21 15.56
CA GLY A 97 14.41 -3.61 16.42
C GLY A 97 15.55 -4.14 15.55
N GLU A 98 15.47 -3.87 14.25
CA GLU A 98 16.61 -3.63 13.38
C GLU A 98 16.48 -2.18 12.94
N ASP A 99 16.58 -1.28 13.92
CA ASP A 99 17.19 0.04 13.71
C ASP A 99 18.70 -0.14 13.49
N GLU A 100 19.11 -1.18 12.77
CA GLU A 100 20.27 -0.98 11.94
C GLU A 100 19.78 0.06 10.93
N GLU A 101 20.19 1.31 11.16
CA GLU A 101 20.97 2.03 10.16
C GLU A 101 22.01 1.05 9.57
N GLY A 102 21.54 0.03 8.87
CA GLY A 102 22.29 -0.67 7.86
C GLY A 102 22.42 0.40 6.82
N ASP A 103 23.56 1.08 6.94
CA ASP A 103 24.34 1.76 5.94
C ASP A 103 24.02 1.17 4.55
N ASP A 104 22.83 1.48 4.03
CA ASP A 104 22.38 1.12 2.70
C ASP A 104 23.08 2.13 1.83
N GLN A 105 24.36 1.82 1.65
CA GLN A 105 25.37 2.37 0.79
C GLN A 105 24.87 3.61 0.09
N SER A 106 25.41 4.77 0.51
CA SER A 106 25.75 5.90 -0.36
C SER A 106 25.57 5.54 -1.84
N PHE A 107 24.33 5.65 -2.33
CA PHE A 107 24.15 6.02 -3.71
C PHE A 107 24.57 7.48 -3.65
N ASN A 108 25.80 7.74 -4.11
CA ASN A 108 26.37 9.07 -4.30
C ASN A 108 25.57 9.83 -5.39
N GLU A 109 24.24 9.80 -5.31
CA GLU A 109 23.35 10.67 -6.05
C GLU A 109 23.20 11.92 -5.19
N PRO A 110 23.36 13.11 -5.78
CA PRO A 110 22.94 14.31 -5.11
C PRO A 110 21.44 14.16 -4.80
N VAL A 111 21.08 14.20 -3.52
CA VAL A 111 19.68 14.17 -3.06
C VAL A 111 19.37 15.54 -2.49
N GLY A 112 18.31 16.15 -2.98
CA GLY A 112 17.77 17.38 -2.43
C GLY A 112 16.89 17.06 -1.22
N ILE A 113 16.88 17.96 -0.25
CA ILE A 113 15.95 17.93 0.89
C ILE A 113 15.09 19.19 0.78
N ASP A 114 13.77 19.02 0.75
CA ASP A 114 12.85 20.15 0.73
C ASP A 114 12.61 20.72 2.14
N GLU A 115 11.85 21.80 2.23
CA GLU A 115 11.48 22.45 3.49
C GLU A 115 10.63 21.56 4.42
N HIS A 116 10.14 20.43 3.92
CA HIS A 116 9.37 19.43 4.66
C HIS A 116 10.21 18.22 5.09
N GLY A 117 11.50 18.18 4.75
CA GLY A 117 12.41 17.09 5.10
C GLY A 117 12.28 15.87 4.19
N CYS A 118 11.55 15.95 3.08
CA CYS A 118 11.42 14.89 2.11
C CYS A 118 12.65 14.84 1.19
N ARG A 119 13.17 13.63 0.98
CA ARG A 119 14.33 13.37 0.11
C ARG A 119 13.87 13.15 -1.33
N PHE A 120 14.45 13.89 -2.28
CA PHE A 120 14.19 13.73 -3.71
C PHE A 120 15.50 13.63 -4.53
N PRO A 121 15.54 12.83 -5.60
CA PRO A 121 16.73 12.70 -6.44
C PRO A 121 16.99 14.02 -7.21
N LEU A 122 18.21 14.55 -7.15
CA LEU A 122 18.65 15.66 -7.99
C LEU A 122 19.15 15.12 -9.34
N PRO A 123 18.90 15.83 -10.45
CA PRO A 123 19.47 15.44 -11.74
C PRO A 123 21.00 15.51 -11.71
N PRO A 124 21.70 14.58 -12.38
CA PRO A 124 23.17 14.58 -12.43
C PRO A 124 23.69 15.84 -13.12
N GLU A 125 24.68 16.50 -12.51
CA GLU A 125 25.38 17.64 -13.12
C GLU A 125 26.09 17.19 -14.41
N LYS A 126 25.97 17.99 -15.48
CA LYS A 126 26.57 17.74 -16.80
C LYS A 126 28.04 18.09 -16.86
#